data_AF-A0A2E4MUF5-F1
#
_entry.id   AF-A0A2E4MUF5-F1
#
_cell.length_a   1.000
_cell.length_b   1.000
_cell.length_c   1.000
_cell.angle_alpha   90.00
_cell.angle_beta   90.00
_cell.angle_gamma   90.00
#
_symmetry.space_group_name_H-M   'P 1'
#
loop_
_entity.id
_entity.type
_entity.pdbx_description
1 polymer ?
#
loop_
_entity_poly.entity_id
_entity_poly.type
_entity_poly.pdbx_seq_one_letter_code
_entity_poly.pdbx_strand_id
1 'polypeptide(L)' 'MTVNRVIESHERITGRTAEPHGLRARRNNVRAAYADTSALEQTVFCLSISIGKGLGSFVEWYRDYYRI' A
#
# COMPACT_ATOMS: atom_id res chain seq x y z
N MET A 1 -6.68 -5.44 -3.98
CA MET A 1 -5.57 -5.83 -3.07
C MET A 1 -6.10 -5.90 -1.64
N THR A 2 -5.71 -6.90 -0.84
CA THR A 2 -6.16 -7.03 0.56
C THR A 2 -5.12 -6.47 1.52
N VAL A 3 -5.50 -6.21 2.77
CA VAL A 3 -4.59 -5.73 3.83
C VAL A 3 -3.43 -6.71 4.05
N ASN A 4 -3.70 -8.02 4.14
CA ASN A 4 -2.65 -9.03 4.34
C ASN A 4 -1.61 -9.02 3.22
N ARG A 5 -2.02 -8.82 1.96
CA ARG A 5 -1.09 -8.73 0.83
C ARG A 5 -0.19 -7.49 0.90
N VAL A 6 -0.69 -6.40 1.49
CA VAL A 6 0.12 -5.19 1.75
C VAL A 6 1.14 -5.47 2.85
N ILE A 7 0.74 -6.16 3.91
CA ILE A 7 1.64 -6.57 5.01
C ILE A 7 2.77 -7.45 4.45
N GLU A 8 2.44 -8.52 3.72
CA GLU A 8 3.44 -9.40 3.08
C GLU A 8 4.41 -8.64 2.15
N SER A 9 3.94 -7.56 1.53
CA SER A 9 4.80 -6.72 0.68
C SER A 9 5.77 -5.89 1.52
N HIS A 10 5.32 -5.33 2.64
CA HIS A 10 6.19 -4.63 3.59
C HIS A 10 7.20 -5.57 4.23
N GLU A 11 6.81 -6.78 4.61
CA GLU A 11 7.74 -7.75 5.20
C GLU A 11 8.88 -8.10 4.24
N ARG A 12 8.56 -8.29 2.95
CA ARG A 12 9.57 -8.48 1.90
C ARG A 12 10.49 -7.28 1.71
N ILE A 13 9.95 -6.05 1.74
CA ILE A 13 10.73 -4.82 1.54
C ILE A 13 11.62 -4.50 2.75
N THR A 14 11.11 -4.74 3.96
CA THR A 14 11.79 -4.37 5.20
C THR A 14 12.68 -5.48 5.75
N GLY A 15 12.46 -6.72 5.33
CA GLY A 15 13.13 -7.91 5.88
C GLY A 15 12.67 -8.27 7.29
N ARG A 16 11.51 -7.76 7.74
CA ARG A 16 10.96 -7.96 9.08
C ARG A 16 9.56 -8.52 9.01
N THR A 17 9.25 -9.50 9.84
CA THR A 17 7.89 -10.03 9.99
C THR A 17 7.06 -9.08 10.84
N ALA A 18 5.85 -8.78 10.40
CA ALA A 18 4.91 -7.93 11.14
C ALA A 18 4.21 -8.76 12.22
N GLU A 19 4.07 -8.17 13.42
CA GLU A 19 3.28 -8.78 14.48
C GLU A 19 1.80 -8.39 14.32
N PRO A 20 0.90 -9.34 14.02
CA PRO A 20 -0.50 -9.02 13.77
C PRO A 20 -1.21 -8.66 15.08
N HIS A 21 -1.62 -7.40 15.20
CA HIS A 21 -2.55 -6.97 16.25
C HIS A 21 -3.96 -6.85 15.68
N GLY A 22 -4.84 -7.74 16.10
CA GLY A 22 -6.25 -7.79 15.68
C GLY A 22 -7.04 -6.60 16.20
N LEU A 23 -6.94 -5.46 15.53
CA LEU A 23 -7.77 -4.28 15.82
C LEU A 23 -9.18 -4.49 15.29
N ARG A 24 -10.18 -4.03 16.05
CA ARG A 24 -11.57 -4.02 15.60
C ARG A 24 -11.70 -3.09 14.39
N ALA A 25 -12.43 -3.55 13.36
CA ALA A 25 -12.77 -2.72 12.23
C ALA A 25 -13.51 -1.46 12.73
N ARG A 26 -13.13 -0.30 12.18
CA ARG A 26 -13.84 0.95 12.50
C ARG A 26 -15.23 0.91 11.87
N ARG A 27 -16.22 1.51 12.54
CA ARG A 27 -17.63 1.53 12.10
C ARG A 27 -17.81 2.04 10.66
N ASN A 28 -16.92 2.92 10.20
CA ASN A 28 -16.96 3.54 8.88
C ASN A 28 -16.06 2.86 7.83
N ASN A 29 -15.40 1.73 8.16
CA ASN A 29 -14.61 1.01 7.17
C ASN A 29 -15.52 0.36 6.14
N VAL A 30 -15.32 0.71 4.87
CA VAL A 30 -15.87 -0.06 3.75
C VAL A 30 -15.06 -1.35 3.57
N ARG A 31 -15.73 -2.45 3.21
CA ARG A 31 -15.07 -3.77 3.05
C ARG A 31 -14.07 -3.80 1.90
N ALA A 32 -14.41 -3.16 0.79
CA ALA A 32 -13.57 -3.03 -0.38
C ALA A 32 -13.99 -1.77 -1.17
N ALA A 33 -13.02 -1.10 -1.76
CA ALA A 33 -13.24 0.02 -2.66
C ALA A 33 -12.30 -0.12 -3.87
N TYR A 34 -12.79 0.28 -5.04
CA TYR A 34 -12.04 0.29 -6.28
C TYR A 34 -12.47 1.50 -7.09
N ALA A 35 -11.53 2.11 -7.83
CA ALA A 35 -11.82 3.22 -8.71
C ALA A 35 -11.86 2.72 -10.16
N ASP A 36 -12.94 3.05 -10.86
CA ASP A 36 -12.98 2.87 -12.32
C ASP A 36 -12.13 3.98 -12.98
N THR A 37 -11.05 3.58 -13.63
CA THR A 37 -10.09 4.48 -14.30
C THR A 37 -10.33 4.61 -15.79
N SER A 38 -11.35 3.97 -16.35
CA SER A 38 -11.56 3.89 -17.80
C SER A 38 -11.64 5.27 -18.47
N ALA A 39 -12.27 6.24 -17.82
CA ALA A 39 -12.36 7.62 -18.33
C ALA A 39 -11.02 8.37 -18.29
N LEU A 40 -10.17 8.09 -17.29
CA LEU A 40 -8.86 8.72 -17.16
C LEU A 40 -7.86 8.14 -18.15
N GLU A 41 -7.95 6.84 -18.43
CA GLU A 41 -7.09 6.13 -19.38
C GLU A 41 -7.29 6.59 -20.84
N GLN A 42 -8.42 7.25 -21.15
CA GLN A 42 -8.65 7.91 -22.43
C GLN A 42 -7.87 9.23 -22.59
N THR A 43 -7.24 9.70 -21.52
CA THR A 43 -6.38 10.89 -21.52
C THR A 43 -4.90 10.46 -21.56
N VAL A 44 -3.98 11.35 -21.16
CA VAL A 44 -2.55 11.01 -21.01
C VAL A 44 -2.24 10.27 -19.70
N PHE A 45 -3.25 10.02 -18.86
CA PHE A 45 -3.08 9.38 -17.56
C PHE A 45 -3.05 7.86 -17.67
N CYS A 46 -1.97 7.26 -17.18
CA CYS A 46 -1.87 5.81 -16.98
C CYS A 46 -1.10 5.50 -15.69
N LEU A 47 -1.59 4.55 -14.90
CA LEU A 47 -0.89 4.05 -13.72
C LEU A 47 0.37 3.29 -14.15
N SER A 48 1.53 3.91 -13.95
CA SER A 48 2.83 3.32 -14.33
C SER A 48 3.62 2.72 -13.16
N ILE A 49 3.23 3.04 -11.92
CA ILE A 49 3.94 2.61 -10.72
C ILE A 49 3.24 1.40 -10.11
N SER A 50 3.98 0.30 -9.98
CA SER A 50 3.50 -0.87 -9.26
C SER A 50 3.42 -0.58 -7.75
N ILE A 51 2.50 -1.26 -7.06
CA ILE A 51 2.38 -1.14 -5.60
C ILE A 51 3.72 -1.44 -4.90
N GLY A 52 4.43 -2.49 -5.32
CA GLY A 52 5.72 -2.85 -4.71
C GLY A 52 6.76 -1.74 -4.83
N LYS A 53 6.83 -1.08 -6.00
CA LYS A 53 7.72 0.07 -6.20
C LYS A 53 7.32 1.25 -5.31
N GLY A 54 6.04 1.58 -5.27
CA GLY A 54 5.53 2.67 -4.42
C GLY A 54 5.76 2.42 -2.92
N LEU A 55 5.55 1.19 -2.45
CA LEU A 55 5.82 0.81 -1.07
C LEU A 55 7.33 0.86 -0.74
N GLY A 56 8.20 0.48 -1.68
CA GLY A 56 9.64 0.60 -1.50
C GLY A 56 10.07 2.05 -1.29
N SER A 57 9.64 2.95 -2.19
CA SER A 57 9.91 4.38 -2.06
C SER A 57 9.33 4.99 -0.78
N PHE A 58 8.17 4.50 -0.33
CA PHE A 58 7.61 4.92 0.96
C PHE A 58 8.49 4.49 2.15
N VAL A 59 8.99 3.25 2.16
CA VAL A 59 9.88 2.76 3.23
C VAL A 59 11.20 3.54 3.25
N GLU A 60 11.76 3.86 2.08
CA GLU A 60 12.96 4.70 1.97
C GLU A 60 12.72 6.09 2.56
N TRP A 61 11.63 6.75 2.15
CA TRP A 61 11.24 8.04 2.71
C TRP A 61 11.02 7.98 4.22
N TYR A 62 10.36 6.93 4.73
CA TYR A 62 10.11 6.77 6.16
C TYR A 62 11.41 6.65 6.96
N ARG A 63 12.37 5.86 6.47
CA ARG A 63 13.69 5.69 7.08
C ARG A 63 14.47 7.00 7.13
N ASP A 64 14.48 7.74 6.03
CA ASP A 64 15.13 9.05 5.95
C ASP A 64 14.50 10.04 6.94
N TYR A 65 13.15 10.12 6.96
CA TYR A 65 12.41 11.02 7.82
C TYR A 65 12.68 10.77 9.31
N TYR A 66 12.68 9.51 9.74
CA TYR A 66 12.94 9.13 11.14
C TYR A 66 14.41 8.89 11.47
N ARG A 67 15.30 8.94 10.47
CA ARG A 67 16.75 8.67 10.58
C ARG A 67 17.05 7.29 11.18
N ILE A 68 16.44 6.25 10.62
CA ILE A 68 16.59 4.84 11.03
C ILE A 68 17.03 3.91 9.92
#